data_AF-A0A0N1JWB5-F1
#
_entry.id   AF-A0A0N1JWB5-F1
#
_cell.length_a   1.000
_cell.length_b   1.000
_cell.length_c   1.000
_cell.angle_alpha   90.00
_cell.angle_beta   90.00
_cell.angle_gamma   90.00
#
_symmetry.space_group_name_H-M   'P 1'
#
loop_
_entity.id
_entity.type
_entity.pdbx_description
1 polymer ?
#
loop_
_entity_poly.entity_id
_entity_poly.type
_entity_poly.pdbx_seq_one_letter_code
_entity_poly.pdbx_strand_id
1 'polypeptide(L)' 'MAEIRHETPLRNLRMDSLALEELRVLIEDRLDIDLDEVALTSRDTVGALVAAVDGKVAA' A
#
# COMPACT_ATOMS: atom_id res chain seq x y z
N MET A 1 -16.10 0.04 14.14
CA MET A 1 -14.86 0.13 13.36
C MET A 1 -15.19 0.92 12.10
N ALA A 2 -14.40 1.93 11.74
CA ALA A 2 -14.61 2.64 10.49
C ALA A 2 -14.30 1.68 9.33
N GLU A 3 -15.21 1.59 8.36
CA GLU A 3 -15.03 0.75 7.18
C GLU A 3 -13.92 1.34 6.31
N ILE A 4 -12.82 0.60 6.11
CA ILE A 4 -11.74 1.03 5.23
C ILE A 4 -12.16 0.72 3.80
N ARG A 5 -12.39 1.77 3.00
CA ARG A 5 -12.74 1.68 1.58
C ARG A 5 -11.53 1.97 0.70
N HIS A 6 -11.56 1.53 -0.55
CA HIS A 6 -10.50 1.82 -1.53
C HIS A 6 -10.23 3.32 -1.69
N GLU A 7 -11.25 4.16 -1.55
CA GLU A 7 -11.16 5.63 -1.63
C GLU A 7 -10.44 6.26 -0.44
N THR A 8 -10.24 5.50 0.64
CA THR A 8 -9.69 6.02 1.90
C THR A 8 -8.24 6.44 1.68
N PRO A 9 -7.88 7.71 1.92
CA PRO A 9 -6.49 8.15 1.87
C PRO A 9 -5.67 7.46 2.97
N LEU A 10 -4.44 7.05 2.65
CA LEU A 10 -3.54 6.38 3.59
C LEU A 10 -3.23 7.26 4.80
N ARG A 11 -3.15 8.59 4.61
CA ARG A 11 -3.04 9.57 5.71
C ARG A 11 -4.19 9.49 6.73
N ASN A 12 -5.40 9.12 6.31
CA ASN A 12 -6.55 8.99 7.22
C ASN A 12 -6.44 7.73 8.08
N LEU A 13 -5.65 6.75 7.64
CA LEU A 13 -5.27 5.56 8.41
C LEU A 13 -4.02 5.79 9.26
N ARG A 14 -3.54 7.04 9.35
CA ARG A 14 -2.30 7.42 10.03
C ARG A 14 -1.07 6.67 9.50
N MET A 15 -1.07 6.34 8.21
CA MET A 15 0.12 5.80 7.55
C MET A 15 1.12 6.93 7.28
N ASP A 16 2.05 7.10 8.22
CA ASP A 16 3.25 7.91 8.02
C ASP A 16 4.26 7.19 7.10
N SER A 17 5.39 7.84 6.81
CA SER A 17 6.41 7.29 5.93
C SER A 17 7.00 5.97 6.45
N LEU A 18 7.08 5.77 7.77
CA LEU A 18 7.61 4.54 8.35
C LEU A 18 6.59 3.41 8.26
N ALA A 19 5.33 3.68 8.60
CA ALA A 19 4.26 2.70 8.49
C ALA A 19 4.05 2.24 7.03
N LEU A 20 4.24 3.14 6.05
CA LEU A 20 4.20 2.78 4.63
C LEU A 20 5.36 1.87 4.24
N GLU A 21 6.56 2.16 4.74
CA GLU A 21 7.74 1.32 4.53
C GLU A 21 7.53 -0.08 5.13
N GLU A 22 7.07 -0.16 6.38
CA GLU A 22 6.77 -1.43 7.05
C GLU A 22 5.68 -2.23 6.31
N LEU A 23 4.63 -1.55 5.85
CA LEU A 23 3.59 -2.19 5.05
C LEU A 23 4.14 -2.69 3.70
N ARG A 24 5.03 -1.93 3.05
CA ARG A 24 5.69 -2.35 1.81
C ARG A 24 6.45 -3.65 2.04
N VAL A 25 7.35 -3.66 3.01
CA VAL A 25 8.17 -4.84 3.36
C VAL A 25 7.29 -6.04 3.72
N LEU A 26 6.21 -5.84 4.47
CA LEU A 26 5.28 -6.92 4.83
C LEU A 26 4.56 -7.53 3.62
N ILE A 27 4.22 -6.71 2.61
CA ILE A 27 3.56 -7.20 1.41
C ILE A 27 4.57 -7.93 0.51
N GLU A 28 5.77 -7.37 0.35
CA GLU A 28 6.88 -7.99 -0.41
C GLU A 28 7.21 -9.37 0.16
N ASP A 29 7.41 -9.48 1.48
CA ASP A 29 7.71 -10.76 2.16
C ASP A 29 6.57 -11.78 2.00
N ARG A 30 5.32 -11.34 2.03
CA ARG A 30 4.16 -12.25 2.03
C ARG A 30 3.72 -12.69 0.64
N LEU A 31 3.96 -11.87 -0.38
CA LEU A 31 3.56 -12.13 -1.76
C LEU A 31 4.75 -12.47 -2.67
N ASP A 32 5.98 -12.38 -2.17
CA ASP A 32 7.22 -12.59 -2.94
C ASP A 32 7.27 -11.68 -4.17
N ILE A 33 6.95 -10.40 -3.97
CA ILE A 33 6.96 -9.36 -5.00
C ILE A 33 7.92 -8.23 -4.63
N ASP A 34 8.32 -7.45 -5.62
CA ASP A 34 9.13 -6.24 -5.44
C ASP A 34 8.27 -4.97 -5.66
N LEU A 35 8.09 -4.18 -4.61
CA LEU A 35 7.34 -2.93 -4.61
C LEU A 35 8.23 -1.68 -4.57
N ASP A 36 9.57 -1.80 -4.64
CA ASP A 36 10.49 -0.64 -4.58
C ASP A 36 10.27 0.36 -5.73
N GLU A 37 9.76 -0.11 -6.87
CA GLU A 37 9.40 0.76 -8.01
C GLU A 37 8.06 1.50 -7.82
N VAL A 38 7.27 1.13 -6.80
CA VAL A 38 5.96 1.72 -6.55
C VAL A 38 6.10 2.93 -5.63
N ALA A 39 5.99 4.13 -6.21
CA ALA A 39 6.01 5.39 -5.48
C ALA A 39 4.69 5.65 -4.73
N LEU A 40 4.43 4.88 -3.67
CA LEU A 40 3.29 5.09 -2.76
C LEU A 40 3.62 6.15 -1.70
N THR A 41 2.69 7.06 -1.49
CA THR A 41 2.79 8.13 -0.49
C THR A 41 1.54 8.17 0.40
N SER A 42 1.62 8.82 1.55
CA SER A 42 0.47 8.99 2.46
C SER A 42 -0.73 9.73 1.81
N ARG A 43 -0.51 10.38 0.66
CA ARG A 43 -1.56 11.08 -0.10
C ARG A 43 -2.40 10.13 -0.93
N ASP A 44 -1.86 8.97 -1.27
CA ASP A 44 -2.53 7.94 -2.05
C ASP A 44 -3.62 7.26 -1.24
N THR A 45 -4.38 6.41 -1.94
CA THR A 45 -5.53 5.72 -1.37
C THR A 45 -5.24 4.23 -1.21
N VAL A 46 -6.02 3.56 -0.36
CA VAL A 46 -5.95 2.10 -0.20
C VAL A 46 -6.15 1.38 -1.54
N GLY A 47 -7.00 1.90 -2.42
CA GLY A 47 -7.20 1.35 -3.76
C GLY A 47 -5.96 1.44 -4.64
N ALA A 48 -5.22 2.55 -4.56
CA ALA A 48 -3.97 2.72 -5.30
C ALA A 48 -2.89 1.72 -4.82
N LEU A 49 -2.81 1.49 -3.51
CA LEU A 49 -1.94 0.45 -2.94
C LEU A 49 -2.30 -0.93 -3.48
N VAL A 50 -3.58 -1.32 -3.38
CA VAL A 50 -4.04 -2.64 -3.85
C VAL A 50 -3.77 -2.82 -5.34
N ALA A 51 -4.06 -1.80 -6.17
CA ALA A 51 -3.81 -1.87 -7.60
C ALA A 51 -2.33 -2.04 -7.95
N ALA A 52 -1.43 -1.40 -7.19
CA ALA A 52 0.01 -1.55 -7.39
C ALA A 52 0.49 -2.97 -7.05
N VAL A 53 -0.01 -3.52 -5.95
CA VAL A 53 0.25 -4.90 -5.53
C VAL A 53 -0.27 -5.90 -6.56
N ASP A 54 -1.54 -5.77 -6.96
CA ASP A 54 -2.16 -6.63 -7.98
C ASP A 54 -1.39 -6.57 -9.31
N GLY A 55 -0.93 -5.37 -9.70
CA GLY A 55 -0.12 -5.18 -10.90
C GLY A 55 1.23 -5.90 -10.86
N LYS A 56 1.85 -6.03 -9.69
CA LYS A 56 3.11 -6.75 -9.50
C LYS A 56 2.92 -8.25 -9.35
N VAL A 57 1.84 -8.69 -8.70
CA VAL A 57 1.49 -10.13 -8.58
C VAL A 57 1.08 -10.73 -9.93
N ALA A 58 0.46 -9.94 -10.81
CA ALA A 58 0.03 -10.40 -12.13
C ALA A 58 1.13 -10.37 -13.22
N ALA A 59 2.31 -9.81 -12.91
CA ALA A 59 3.44 -9.69 -13.83
C ALA A 59 4.32 -10.94 -13.82
#